data_AF-A0A429GX42-F1
#
_entry.id   AF-A0A429GX42-F1
#
_cell.length_a   1.000
_cell.length_b   1.000
_cell.length_c   1.000
_cell.angle_alpha   90.00
_cell.angle_beta   90.00
_cell.angle_gamma   90.00
#
_symmetry.space_group_name_H-M   'P 1'
#
loop_
_entity.id
_entity.type
_entity.pdbx_description
1 polymer ?
#
loop_
_entity_poly.entity_id
_entity_poly.type
_entity_poly.pdbx_seq_one_letter_code
_entity_poly.pdbx_strand_id
1 'polypeptide(L)'
;MDSIIDFFIHIKQTEMELHKHRLENEIHVTELLECPLKRDFRNRYPFLVVPTIPLFMHGDLIHMGLQRVIEIYGKERGLLVEIEREIEKRFTVDGKEIILKGRCDAVLPNTVIEIKSSLSDMSLPYPHHEKQLRIYMNILSRKGMLIYITPTRATEYFYDDPLPDDEIIQMIRSSLSYERTPLFSWECERCSFSMFCPKKQSGKTDR
;
A
#
# COMPACT_ATOMS: atom_id res chain seq x y z
N MET A 1 30.96 -3.35 4.69
CA MET A 1 29.68 -2.84 4.16
C MET A 1 29.86 -1.35 4.13
N ASP A 2 30.26 -0.81 2.98
CA ASP A 2 31.16 0.36 2.97
C ASP A 2 30.46 1.67 2.61
N SER A 3 29.17 1.64 2.25
CA SER A 3 28.35 2.84 2.05
C SER A 3 26.96 2.75 2.70
N ILE A 4 26.41 3.91 3.09
CA ILE A 4 25.03 4.05 3.60
C ILE A 4 24.01 3.56 2.56
N ILE A 5 24.32 3.74 1.28
CA ILE A 5 23.47 3.30 0.18
C ILE A 5 23.42 1.77 0.13
N ASP A 6 24.55 1.09 0.28
CA ASP A 6 24.59 -0.38 0.33
C ASP A 6 23.81 -0.92 1.54
N PHE A 7 23.92 -0.23 2.68
CA PHE A 7 23.14 -0.58 3.86
C PHE A 7 21.64 -0.43 3.62
N PHE A 8 21.19 0.66 2.98
CA PHE A 8 19.79 0.84 2.62
C PHE A 8 19.29 -0.25 1.66
N ILE A 9 20.08 -0.56 0.62
CA ILE A 9 19.75 -1.64 -0.34
C ILE A 9 19.65 -2.98 0.39
N HIS A 10 20.53 -3.26 1.34
CA HIS A 10 20.49 -4.47 2.15
C HIS A 10 19.20 -4.57 2.98
N ILE A 11 18.77 -3.50 3.63
CA ILE A 11 17.49 -3.46 4.36
C ILE A 11 16.34 -3.87 3.43
N LYS A 12 16.29 -3.30 2.20
CA LYS A 12 15.23 -3.61 1.24
C LYS A 12 15.28 -5.05 0.75
N GLN A 13 16.46 -5.61 0.56
CA GLN A 13 16.60 -7.04 0.24
C GLN A 13 16.04 -7.91 1.36
N THR A 14 16.37 -7.61 2.62
CA THR A 14 15.83 -8.35 3.77
C THR A 14 14.31 -8.27 3.88
N GLU A 15 13.73 -7.08 3.70
CA GLU A 15 12.26 -6.90 3.67
C GLU A 15 11.62 -7.77 2.57
N MET A 16 12.18 -7.77 1.36
CA MET A 16 11.68 -8.57 0.24
C MET A 16 11.75 -10.07 0.51
N GLU A 17 12.79 -10.57 1.18
CA GLU A 17 12.92 -11.98 1.56
C GLU A 17 11.87 -12.40 2.60
N LEU A 18 11.64 -11.57 3.62
CA LEU A 18 10.61 -11.83 4.64
C LEU A 18 9.21 -11.95 4.02
N HIS A 19 8.93 -11.19 2.96
CA HIS A 19 7.65 -11.24 2.26
C HIS A 19 7.42 -12.50 1.41
N LYS A 20 8.39 -13.42 1.26
CA LYS A 20 8.25 -14.65 0.45
C LYS A 20 7.46 -15.76 1.15
N HIS A 21 7.36 -15.73 2.48
CA HIS A 21 6.65 -16.75 3.25
C HIS A 21 5.21 -16.31 3.52
N ARG A 22 4.28 -16.66 2.62
CA ARG A 22 2.86 -16.29 2.73
C ARG A 22 1.97 -17.53 2.69
N LEU A 23 0.88 -17.49 3.46
CA LEU A 23 -0.16 -18.51 3.35
C LEU A 23 -0.97 -18.29 2.07
N GLU A 24 -1.52 -19.36 1.52
CA GLU A 24 -2.32 -19.32 0.28
C GLU A 24 -3.58 -18.46 0.41
N ASN A 25 -4.11 -18.31 1.63
CA ASN A 25 -5.30 -17.52 1.92
C ASN A 25 -5.01 -16.10 2.44
N GLU A 26 -3.77 -15.63 2.34
CA GLU A 26 -3.37 -14.28 2.75
C GLU A 26 -3.32 -13.32 1.55
N ILE A 27 -3.92 -12.14 1.72
CA ILE A 27 -3.84 -11.03 0.76
C ILE A 27 -3.40 -9.79 1.51
N HIS A 28 -2.39 -9.07 1.01
CA HIS A 28 -2.05 -7.77 1.57
C HIS A 28 -2.99 -6.68 1.01
N VAL A 29 -3.34 -5.68 1.82
CA VAL A 29 -4.20 -4.55 1.40
C VAL A 29 -3.66 -3.85 0.15
N THR A 30 -2.33 -3.68 0.05
CA THR A 30 -1.69 -3.09 -1.13
C THR A 30 -1.89 -3.93 -2.39
N GLU A 31 -1.97 -5.26 -2.26
CA GLU A 31 -2.20 -6.18 -3.37
C GLU A 31 -3.66 -6.20 -3.83
N LEU A 32 -4.59 -5.91 -2.91
CA LEU A 32 -6.00 -5.73 -3.22
C LEU A 32 -6.26 -4.46 -4.06
N LEU A 33 -5.30 -3.54 -4.04
CA LEU A 33 -5.37 -2.22 -4.67
C LEU A 33 -4.45 -2.10 -5.90
N GLU A 34 -3.96 -3.22 -6.41
CA GLU A 34 -3.21 -3.28 -7.66
C GLU A 34 -3.77 -4.40 -8.56
N CYS A 35 -3.27 -4.44 -9.78
CA CYS A 35 -3.59 -5.44 -10.78
C CYS A 35 -3.40 -6.86 -10.22
N PRO A 36 -4.45 -7.70 -10.16
CA PRO A 36 -4.37 -9.04 -9.58
C PRO A 36 -3.39 -9.95 -10.33
N LEU A 37 -3.24 -9.77 -11.65
CA LEU A 37 -2.26 -10.52 -12.43
C LEU A 37 -0.81 -10.13 -12.12
N LYS A 38 -0.57 -8.89 -11.66
CA LYS A 38 0.75 -8.44 -11.20
C LYS A 38 1.15 -9.15 -9.91
N ARG A 39 0.21 -9.34 -8.97
CA ARG A 39 0.42 -10.14 -7.75
C ARG A 39 0.90 -11.56 -8.09
N ASP A 40 0.19 -12.23 -9.00
CA ASP A 40 0.55 -13.58 -9.42
C ASP A 40 1.92 -13.66 -10.08
N PHE A 41 2.25 -12.70 -10.94
CA PHE A 41 3.56 -12.64 -11.56
C PHE A 41 4.66 -12.36 -10.54
N ARG A 42 4.42 -11.54 -9.53
CA ARG A 42 5.36 -11.30 -8.42
C ARG A 42 5.65 -12.59 -7.66
N ASN A 43 4.63 -13.40 -7.40
CA ASN A 43 4.78 -14.67 -6.70
C ASN A 43 5.51 -15.73 -7.55
N ARG A 44 5.20 -15.81 -8.85
CA ARG A 44 5.82 -16.79 -9.76
C ARG A 44 7.21 -16.40 -10.25
N TYR A 45 7.46 -15.11 -10.46
CA TYR A 45 8.68 -14.58 -11.07
C TYR A 45 9.25 -13.40 -10.25
N PRO A 46 9.57 -13.60 -8.96
CA PRO A 46 10.04 -12.51 -8.10
C PRO A 46 11.32 -11.83 -8.61
N PHE A 47 12.17 -12.56 -9.34
CA PHE A 47 13.42 -12.05 -9.93
C PHE A 47 13.21 -10.99 -11.03
N LEU A 48 11.99 -10.85 -11.57
CA LEU A 48 11.65 -9.83 -12.58
C LEU A 48 11.20 -8.50 -11.96
N VAL A 49 10.99 -8.45 -10.64
CA VAL A 49 10.73 -7.20 -9.93
C VAL A 49 12.04 -6.43 -9.84
N VAL A 50 12.24 -5.50 -10.76
CA VAL A 50 13.38 -4.58 -10.71
C VAL A 50 12.97 -3.37 -9.86
N PRO A 51 13.49 -3.21 -8.63
CA PRO A 51 13.22 -2.00 -7.86
C PRO A 51 13.88 -0.80 -8.57
N THR A 52 13.11 0.27 -8.82
CA THR A 52 13.68 1.59 -9.09
C THR A 52 14.21 2.17 -7.79
N ILE A 53 15.39 1.68 -7.37
CA ILE A 53 15.98 1.90 -6.04
C ILE A 53 15.93 3.38 -5.61
N PRO A 54 16.26 4.39 -6.44
CA PRO A 54 16.29 5.78 -5.97
C PRO A 54 14.91 6.37 -5.62
N LEU A 55 13.85 6.03 -6.38
CA LEU A 55 12.52 6.58 -6.14
C LEU A 55 11.87 5.93 -4.91
N PHE A 56 12.07 4.62 -4.73
CA PHE A 56 11.61 3.92 -3.53
C PHE A 56 12.35 4.44 -2.28
N MET A 57 13.68 4.57 -2.37
CA MET A 57 14.48 5.20 -1.31
C MET A 57 13.96 6.58 -0.92
N HIS A 58 13.62 7.43 -1.89
CA HIS A 58 13.07 8.75 -1.60
C HIS A 58 11.76 8.67 -0.80
N GLY A 59 10.85 7.78 -1.20
CA GLY A 59 9.60 7.54 -0.47
C GLY A 59 9.83 7.00 0.95
N ASP A 60 10.69 6.00 1.09
CA ASP A 60 11.00 5.39 2.38
C ASP A 60 11.61 6.41 3.36
N LEU A 61 12.54 7.25 2.90
CA LEU A 61 13.13 8.30 3.74
C LEU A 61 12.10 9.35 4.19
N ILE A 62 11.13 9.68 3.33
CA ILE A 62 10.00 10.55 3.71
C ILE A 62 9.14 9.87 4.78
N HIS A 63 8.82 8.59 4.62
CA HIS A 63 8.03 7.84 5.61
C HIS A 63 8.78 7.80 6.95
N MET A 64 10.05 7.38 6.97
CA MET A 64 10.87 7.34 8.18
C MET A 64 10.95 8.70 8.90
N GLY A 65 11.16 9.77 8.14
CA GLY A 65 11.22 11.13 8.68
C GLY A 65 9.89 11.58 9.28
N LEU A 66 8.77 11.35 8.58
CA LEU A 66 7.46 11.78 9.04
C LEU A 66 6.92 10.91 10.18
N GLN A 67 7.17 9.60 10.17
CA GLN A 67 6.91 8.71 11.32
C GLN A 67 7.60 9.23 12.58
N ARG A 68 8.87 9.65 12.46
CA ARG A 68 9.59 10.25 13.59
C ARG A 68 8.94 11.54 14.10
N VAL A 69 8.45 12.39 13.19
CA VAL A 69 7.70 13.60 13.57
C VAL A 69 6.39 13.24 14.29
N ILE A 70 5.67 12.22 13.83
CA ILE A 70 4.42 11.74 14.46
C ILE A 70 4.69 11.19 15.87
N GLU A 71 5.78 10.45 16.08
CA GLU A 71 6.19 10.01 17.42
C GLU A 71 6.44 11.19 18.37
N ILE A 72 7.18 12.21 17.90
CA ILE A 72 7.45 13.43 18.68
C ILE A 72 6.13 14.13 19.01
N TYR A 73 5.27 14.34 18.01
CA TYR A 73 3.94 14.93 18.17
C TYR A 73 3.10 14.18 19.21
N GLY A 74 3.11 12.85 19.16
CA GLY A 74 2.38 12.00 20.08
C GLY A 74 2.92 12.09 21.50
N LYS A 75 4.25 12.05 21.66
CA LYS A 75 4.91 12.21 22.96
C LYS A 75 4.57 13.54 23.63
N GLU A 76 4.62 14.64 22.88
CA GLU A 76 4.26 15.97 23.39
C GLU A 76 2.81 16.08 23.85
N ARG A 77 1.92 15.24 23.29
CA ARG A 77 0.48 15.20 23.62
C ARG A 77 0.10 14.06 24.56
N GLY A 78 1.07 13.26 25.03
CA GLY A 78 0.79 12.08 25.85
C GLY A 78 -0.02 11.01 25.12
N LEU A 79 0.10 10.91 23.80
CA LEU A 79 -0.57 9.91 22.96
C LEU A 79 0.34 8.71 22.74
N LEU A 80 -0.25 7.50 22.79
CA LEU A 80 0.41 6.28 22.34
C LEU A 80 0.46 6.28 20.81
N VAL A 81 1.67 6.18 20.25
CA VAL A 81 1.91 6.09 18.81
C VAL A 81 2.54 4.75 18.50
N GLU A 82 1.94 4.01 17.57
CA GLU A 82 2.47 2.76 17.02
C GLU A 82 2.88 3.00 15.56
N ILE A 83 4.18 2.92 15.26
CA ILE A 83 4.73 3.06 13.90
C ILE A 83 4.81 1.69 13.22
N GLU A 84 4.55 1.64 11.92
CA GLU A 84 4.60 0.40 11.11
C GLU A 84 3.78 -0.75 11.69
N ARG A 85 2.63 -0.44 12.29
CA ARG A 85 1.78 -1.42 12.96
C ARG A 85 1.20 -2.42 11.96
N GLU A 86 1.51 -3.70 12.15
CA GLU A 86 0.87 -4.81 11.44
C GLU A 86 -0.58 -5.00 11.92
N ILE A 87 -1.48 -5.22 10.96
CA ILE A 87 -2.91 -5.39 11.20
C ILE A 87 -3.46 -6.51 10.31
N GLU A 88 -4.52 -7.17 10.78
CA GLU A 88 -5.21 -8.18 9.99
C GLU A 88 -6.70 -8.23 10.31
N LYS A 89 -7.51 -8.65 9.34
CA LYS A 89 -8.92 -8.99 9.52
C LYS A 89 -9.29 -10.17 8.62
N ARG A 90 -10.11 -11.08 9.14
CA ARG A 90 -10.59 -12.27 8.41
C ARG A 90 -11.92 -11.97 7.73
N PHE A 91 -12.05 -12.42 6.49
CA PHE A 91 -13.28 -12.31 5.70
C PHE A 91 -13.66 -13.68 5.15
N THR A 92 -14.97 -13.97 5.13
CA THR A 92 -15.50 -15.16 4.45
C THR A 92 -15.94 -14.78 3.04
N VAL A 93 -15.26 -15.30 2.02
CA VAL A 93 -15.55 -15.05 0.60
C VAL A 93 -15.85 -16.38 -0.07
N ASP A 94 -17.08 -16.54 -0.56
CA ASP A 94 -17.54 -17.74 -1.25
C ASP A 94 -17.25 -19.05 -0.48
N GLY A 95 -17.45 -19.00 0.84
CA GLY A 95 -17.24 -20.12 1.77
C GLY A 95 -15.78 -20.37 2.17
N LYS A 96 -14.82 -19.55 1.71
CA LYS A 96 -13.41 -19.63 2.08
C LYS A 96 -13.02 -18.48 3.02
N GLU A 97 -12.17 -18.77 4.00
CA GLU A 97 -11.61 -17.74 4.88
C GLU A 97 -10.36 -17.11 4.25
N ILE A 98 -10.39 -15.79 4.06
CA ILE A 98 -9.29 -14.98 3.55
C ILE A 98 -8.81 -14.05 4.66
N ILE A 99 -7.49 -13.97 4.85
CA ILE A 99 -6.85 -13.07 5.81
C ILE A 99 -6.35 -11.84 5.05
N LEU A 100 -6.94 -10.68 5.32
CA LEU A 100 -6.50 -9.41 4.76
C LEU A 100 -5.49 -8.75 5.71
N LYS A 101 -4.23 -8.67 5.29
CA LYS A 101 -3.11 -8.13 6.09
C LYS A 101 -2.70 -6.73 5.63
N GLY A 102 -2.32 -5.88 6.57
CA GLY A 102 -1.85 -4.52 6.31
C GLY A 102 -0.72 -4.11 7.24
N ARG A 103 -0.01 -3.05 6.86
CA ARG A 103 0.97 -2.38 7.73
C ARG A 103 0.69 -0.89 7.63
N CYS A 104 0.16 -0.31 8.71
CA CYS A 104 -0.15 1.12 8.75
C CYS A 104 1.13 1.91 9.00
N ASP A 105 1.31 3.06 8.36
CA ASP A 105 2.50 3.88 8.60
C ASP A 105 2.57 4.37 10.06
N ALA A 106 1.45 4.81 10.62
CA ALA A 106 1.32 5.12 12.04
C ALA A 106 -0.12 4.94 12.55
N VAL A 107 -0.27 4.62 13.84
CA VAL A 107 -1.57 4.54 14.51
C VAL A 107 -1.51 5.33 15.82
N LEU A 108 -2.44 6.27 15.96
CA LEU A 108 -2.75 6.99 17.19
C LEU A 108 -4.02 6.40 17.82
N PRO A 109 -4.39 6.75 19.07
CA PRO A 109 -5.50 6.10 19.77
C PRO A 109 -6.81 6.05 18.99
N ASN A 110 -7.12 7.10 18.22
CA ASN A 110 -8.38 7.24 17.46
C ASN A 110 -8.19 7.36 15.94
N THR A 111 -6.95 7.33 15.44
CA THR A 111 -6.63 7.68 14.04
C THR A 111 -5.59 6.73 13.47
N VAL A 112 -5.86 6.15 12.31
CA VAL A 112 -4.85 5.51 11.46
C VAL A 112 -4.31 6.53 10.45
N ILE A 113 -2.99 6.54 10.27
CA ILE A 113 -2.29 7.42 9.35
C ILE A 113 -1.69 6.60 8.23
N GLU A 114 -1.93 7.06 6.99
CA GLU A 114 -1.21 6.64 5.80
C GLU A 114 -0.41 7.82 5.26
N ILE A 115 0.87 7.59 4.96
CA ILE A 115 1.80 8.57 4.41
C ILE A 115 1.99 8.24 2.94
N LYS A 116 2.03 9.27 2.09
CA LYS A 116 2.32 9.13 0.66
C LYS A 116 3.28 10.21 0.20
N SER A 117 4.27 9.80 -0.58
CA SER A 117 5.09 10.72 -1.38
C SER A 117 4.70 10.62 -2.85
N SER A 118 4.79 11.75 -3.55
CA SER A 118 4.57 11.82 -4.99
C SER A 118 5.45 12.89 -5.62
N LEU A 119 5.84 12.69 -6.87
CA LEU A 119 6.55 13.70 -7.66
C LEU A 119 5.64 14.86 -8.11
N SER A 120 4.32 14.69 -8.01
CA SER A 120 3.32 15.68 -8.41
C SER A 120 2.16 15.69 -7.41
N ASP A 121 1.58 16.88 -7.20
CA ASP A 121 0.36 17.10 -6.43
C ASP A 121 -0.91 17.19 -7.28
N MET A 122 -0.82 16.91 -8.59
CA MET A 122 -1.98 16.85 -9.46
C MET A 122 -2.90 15.70 -9.05
N SER A 123 -4.19 16.03 -8.89
CA SER A 123 -5.28 15.08 -8.59
C SER A 123 -5.13 14.35 -7.25
N LEU A 124 -4.48 14.95 -6.26
CA LEU A 124 -4.52 14.46 -4.89
C LEU A 124 -5.90 14.70 -4.26
N PRO A 125 -6.42 13.76 -3.43
CA PRO A 125 -5.86 12.45 -3.12
C PRO A 125 -6.13 11.42 -4.22
N TYR A 126 -5.22 10.45 -4.39
CA TYR A 126 -5.41 9.38 -5.36
C TYR A 126 -6.40 8.33 -4.85
N PRO A 127 -7.39 7.88 -5.67
CA PRO A 127 -8.46 6.99 -5.21
C PRO A 127 -7.99 5.67 -4.59
N HIS A 128 -6.86 5.12 -5.06
CA HIS A 128 -6.29 3.90 -4.51
C HIS A 128 -5.60 4.12 -3.15
N HIS A 129 -5.05 5.32 -2.89
CA HIS A 129 -4.51 5.66 -1.57
C HIS A 129 -5.64 5.88 -0.56
N GLU A 130 -6.72 6.54 -0.97
CA GLU A 130 -7.93 6.68 -0.16
C GLU A 130 -8.50 5.30 0.20
N LYS A 131 -8.69 4.41 -0.79
CA LYS A 131 -9.18 3.05 -0.54
C LYS A 131 -8.26 2.27 0.41
N GLN A 132 -6.94 2.40 0.31
CA GLN A 132 -5.99 1.79 1.25
C GLN A 132 -6.26 2.22 2.69
N LEU A 133 -6.33 3.53 2.92
CA LEU A 133 -6.59 4.09 4.24
C LEU A 133 -7.97 3.65 4.77
N ARG A 134 -9.01 3.68 3.93
CA ARG A 134 -10.38 3.31 4.33
C ARG A 134 -10.50 1.82 4.67
N ILE A 135 -9.69 0.94 4.06
CA ILE A 135 -9.57 -0.46 4.49
C ILE A 135 -8.90 -0.55 5.86
N TYR A 136 -7.82 0.19 6.11
CA TYR A 136 -7.19 0.20 7.44
C TYR A 136 -8.11 0.75 8.53
N MET A 137 -8.89 1.79 8.22
CA MET A 137 -9.94 2.33 9.09
C MET A 137 -10.96 1.25 9.46
N ASN A 138 -11.38 0.43 8.50
CA ASN A 138 -12.28 -0.70 8.73
C ASN A 138 -11.65 -1.74 9.69
N ILE A 139 -10.42 -2.18 9.41
CA ILE A 139 -9.74 -3.20 10.20
C ILE A 139 -9.55 -2.74 11.66
N LEU A 140 -9.17 -1.49 11.87
CA LEU A 140 -8.88 -0.95 13.20
C LEU A 140 -10.08 -0.31 13.90
N SER A 141 -11.20 -0.09 13.19
CA SER A 141 -12.32 0.73 13.67
C SER A 141 -11.84 2.10 14.17
N ARG A 142 -11.17 2.85 13.29
CA ARG A 142 -10.56 4.17 13.57
C ARG A 142 -10.85 5.17 12.46
N LYS A 143 -10.71 6.46 12.76
CA LYS A 143 -10.71 7.53 11.74
C LYS A 143 -9.42 7.46 10.91
N GLY A 144 -9.43 8.02 9.71
CA GLY A 144 -8.28 8.03 8.81
C GLY A 144 -7.68 9.41 8.64
N MET A 145 -6.35 9.46 8.51
CA MET A 145 -5.62 10.62 8.02
C MET A 145 -4.66 10.20 6.91
N LEU A 146 -4.80 10.80 5.73
CA LEU A 146 -3.92 10.59 4.59
C LEU A 146 -3.01 11.82 4.44
N ILE A 147 -1.71 11.63 4.66
CA ILE A 147 -0.72 12.70 4.56
C ILE A 147 0.02 12.57 3.23
N TYR A 148 0.05 13.64 2.45
CA TYR A 148 0.86 13.74 1.24
C TYR A 148 2.00 14.72 1.42
N ILE A 149 3.20 14.27 1.06
CA ILE A 149 4.40 15.11 0.92
C ILE A 149 4.84 15.07 -0.55
N THR A 150 4.76 16.20 -1.23
CA THR A 150 5.29 16.39 -2.59
C THR A 150 6.29 17.55 -2.61
N PRO A 151 7.09 17.71 -3.69
CA PRO A 151 7.98 18.86 -3.82
C PRO A 151 7.28 20.22 -3.78
N THR A 152 5.99 20.27 -4.14
CA THR A 152 5.21 21.51 -4.28
C THR A 152 4.19 21.72 -3.16
N ARG A 153 3.78 20.66 -2.46
CA ARG A 153 2.69 20.71 -1.48
C ARG A 153 2.85 19.62 -0.40
N ALA A 154 2.73 20.04 0.85
CA ALA A 154 2.41 19.17 1.98
C ALA A 154 0.94 19.36 2.36
N THR A 155 0.17 18.27 2.49
CA THR A 155 -1.27 18.36 2.76
C THR A 155 -1.79 17.12 3.49
N GLU A 156 -2.87 17.30 4.25
CA GLU A 156 -3.55 16.24 5.00
C GLU A 156 -5.01 16.14 4.53
N TYR A 157 -5.53 14.92 4.48
CA TYR A 157 -6.95 14.64 4.24
C TYR A 157 -7.49 13.76 5.37
N PHE A 158 -8.63 14.12 5.94
CA PHE A 158 -9.25 13.43 7.07
C PHE A 158 -10.50 12.68 6.61
N TYR A 159 -10.66 11.45 7.10
CA TYR A 159 -11.78 10.57 6.74
C TYR A 159 -12.41 9.98 8.01
N ASP A 160 -13.73 9.86 8.01
CA ASP A 160 -14.52 9.21 9.07
C ASP A 160 -15.44 8.10 8.55
N ASP A 161 -15.35 7.77 7.27
CA ASP A 161 -16.13 6.76 6.56
C ASP A 161 -15.27 5.54 6.17
N PRO A 162 -15.09 4.54 7.06
CA PRO A 162 -14.34 3.32 6.72
C PRO A 162 -15.01 2.57 5.57
N LEU A 163 -14.22 1.81 4.80
CA LEU A 163 -14.77 0.99 3.73
C LEU A 163 -15.64 -0.13 4.33
N PRO A 164 -16.89 -0.35 3.89
CA PRO A 164 -17.74 -1.41 4.40
C PRO A 164 -17.19 -2.84 4.14
N ASP A 165 -17.55 -3.79 4.99
CA ASP A 165 -17.08 -5.19 4.86
C ASP A 165 -17.54 -5.85 3.56
N ASP A 166 -18.76 -5.57 3.10
CA ASP A 166 -19.31 -6.07 1.84
C ASP A 166 -18.54 -5.54 0.62
N GLU A 167 -18.13 -4.27 0.64
CA GLU A 167 -17.25 -3.70 -0.39
C GLU A 167 -15.88 -4.38 -0.39
N ILE A 168 -15.28 -4.60 0.79
CA ILE A 168 -14.00 -5.31 0.92
C ILE A 168 -14.12 -6.75 0.39
N ILE A 169 -15.19 -7.47 0.75
CA ILE A 169 -15.47 -8.82 0.26
C ILE A 169 -15.59 -8.82 -1.26
N GLN A 170 -16.27 -7.83 -1.85
CA GLN A 170 -16.40 -7.74 -3.30
C GLN A 170 -15.06 -7.44 -3.98
N MET A 171 -14.21 -6.59 -3.38
CA MET A 171 -12.85 -6.35 -3.87
C MET A 171 -12.01 -7.62 -3.83
N ILE A 172 -12.09 -8.41 -2.74
CA ILE A 172 -11.37 -9.68 -2.62
C ILE A 172 -11.85 -10.65 -3.69
N ARG A 173 -13.16 -10.81 -3.85
CA ARG A 173 -13.76 -11.68 -4.88
C ARG A 173 -13.28 -11.30 -6.29
N SER A 174 -13.36 -10.01 -6.63
CA SER A 174 -12.94 -9.49 -7.94
C SER A 174 -11.42 -9.67 -8.20
N SER A 175 -10.61 -9.52 -7.15
CA SER A 175 -9.16 -9.77 -7.19
C SER A 175 -8.82 -11.25 -7.39
N LEU A 176 -9.57 -12.17 -6.77
CA LEU A 176 -9.36 -13.61 -6.89
C LEU A 176 -9.86 -14.18 -8.23
N SER A 177 -10.87 -13.55 -8.84
CA SER A 177 -11.44 -13.96 -10.14
C SER A 177 -10.79 -13.27 -11.34
N TYR A 178 -9.85 -12.34 -11.12
CA TYR A 178 -9.21 -11.51 -12.16
C TYR A 178 -10.19 -10.68 -13.00
N GLU A 179 -11.39 -10.41 -12.48
CA GLU A 179 -12.47 -9.73 -13.19
C GLU A 179 -12.02 -8.37 -13.74
N ARG A 180 -11.22 -7.63 -12.98
CA ARG A 180 -10.61 -6.35 -13.40
C ARG A 180 -9.09 -6.47 -13.44
N THR A 181 -8.55 -6.53 -14.66
CA THR A 181 -7.10 -6.65 -14.92
C THR A 181 -6.70 -5.77 -16.11
N PRO A 182 -5.90 -4.70 -15.92
CA PRO A 182 -5.44 -4.13 -14.65
C PRO A 182 -6.60 -3.56 -13.82
N LEU A 183 -6.31 -3.16 -12.58
CA LEU A 183 -7.29 -2.48 -11.74
C LEU A 183 -7.40 -1.00 -12.14
N PHE A 184 -6.28 -0.38 -12.51
CA PHE A 184 -6.23 0.96 -13.09
C PHE A 184 -5.48 0.98 -14.42
N SER A 185 -5.95 1.81 -15.35
CA SER A 185 -5.40 1.94 -16.71
C SER A 185 -3.92 2.31 -16.74
N TRP A 186 -3.44 3.11 -15.77
CA TRP A 186 -2.04 3.54 -15.64
C TRP A 186 -1.08 2.45 -15.13
N GLU A 187 -1.57 1.34 -14.56
CA GLU A 187 -0.69 0.33 -13.95
C GLU A 187 0.23 -0.34 -14.96
N CYS A 188 -0.28 -0.59 -16.17
CA CYS A 188 0.48 -1.28 -17.23
C CYS A 188 1.71 -0.49 -17.69
N GLU A 189 1.72 0.83 -17.55
CA GLU A 189 2.84 1.69 -17.92
C GLU A 189 4.03 1.53 -16.97
N ARG A 190 3.77 1.20 -15.71
CA ARG A 190 4.77 1.08 -14.64
C ARG A 190 5.04 -0.35 -14.22
N CYS A 191 4.35 -1.32 -14.81
CA CYS A 191 4.44 -2.72 -14.45
C CYS A 191 5.69 -3.38 -15.05
N SER A 192 6.57 -3.91 -14.20
CA SER A 192 7.77 -4.67 -14.58
C SER A 192 7.45 -5.91 -15.43
N PHE A 193 6.22 -6.42 -15.34
CA PHE A 193 5.76 -7.59 -16.08
C PHE A 193 5.07 -7.26 -17.41
N SER A 194 4.95 -5.98 -17.77
CA SER A 194 4.17 -5.53 -18.93
C SER A 194 4.67 -6.09 -20.26
N MET A 195 5.97 -6.38 -20.41
CA MET A 195 6.55 -6.89 -21.66
C MET A 195 6.08 -8.30 -22.04
N PHE A 196 5.57 -9.08 -21.09
CA PHE A 196 5.11 -10.46 -21.30
C PHE A 196 3.68 -10.70 -20.77
N CYS A 197 3.05 -9.66 -20.23
CA CYS A 197 1.68 -9.74 -19.75
C CYS A 197 0.69 -9.76 -20.93
N PRO A 198 -0.12 -10.83 -21.10
CA PRO A 198 -1.11 -10.90 -22.19
C PRO A 198 -2.31 -9.95 -22.00
N LYS A 199 -2.44 -9.33 -20.82
CA LYS A 199 -3.50 -8.38 -20.46
C LYS A 199 -3.02 -6.93 -20.44
N LYS A 200 -1.84 -6.64 -20.99
CA LYS A 200 -1.31 -5.27 -21.05
C LYS A 200 -2.29 -4.37 -21.80
N GLN A 201 -2.67 -3.27 -21.16
CA GLN A 201 -3.36 -2.16 -21.82
C GLN A 201 -2.33 -1.09 -22.22
N SER A 202 -2.46 -0.57 -23.44
CA SER A 202 -1.69 0.59 -23.89
C SER A 202 -2.37 1.85 -23.35
N GLY A 203 -1.65 2.69 -22.61
CA GLY A 203 -2.21 3.90 -22.00
C GLY A 203 -2.80 4.87 -23.01
N LYS A 204 -4.08 4.69 -23.35
CA LYS A 204 -4.97 5.68 -23.95
C LYS A 204 -6.41 5.43 -23.50
N THR A 205 -6.93 6.48 -22.87
CA THR A 205 -8.34 6.86 -22.63
C THR A 205 -9.16 6.07 -21.61
N ASP A 206 -9.16 6.57 -20.37
CA ASP A 206 -10.44 6.89 -19.72
C ASP A 206 -10.82 8.31 -20.20
N ARG A 207 -11.71 8.39 -21.19
CA ARG A 207 -12.43 9.63 -21.57
C ARG A 207 -13.76 9.65 -20.86
#